data_AF-A0A354P5G3-F1
#
_entry.id   AF-A0A354P5G3-F1
#
_cell.length_a   1.000
_cell.length_b   1.000
_cell.length_c   1.000
_cell.angle_alpha   90.00
_cell.angle_beta   90.00
_cell.angle_gamma   90.00
#
_symmetry.space_group_name_H-M   'P 1'
#
loop_
_entity.id
_entity.type
_entity.pdbx_description
1 polymer ?
#
loop_
_entity_poly.entity_id
_entity_poly.type
_entity_poly.pdbx_seq_one_letter_code
_entity_poly.pdbx_strand_id
1 'polypeptide(L)'
;MWRFRSPKAAKQQFLDAHPEQSDSDFLLECGIIGECRKAIAIRNAIASLGGVEPGRIHASDTFNTDLINIEFWGSLDAIAVVYELEKNLGTTIPESQAERIPNPELHHQMTVADFVIAVLEIVDNSI
;
A
#
# COMPACT_ATOMS: atom_id res chain seq x y z
N MET A 1 -22.78 -16.20 15.84
CA MET A 1 -22.04 -15.58 16.96
C MET A 1 -20.95 -14.72 16.36
N TRP A 2 -21.19 -13.41 16.18
CA TRP A 2 -20.21 -12.50 15.59
C TRP A 2 -19.10 -12.24 16.62
N ARG A 3 -17.89 -12.77 16.36
CA ARG A 3 -16.71 -12.50 17.19
C ARG A 3 -16.11 -11.18 16.73
N PHE A 4 -16.44 -10.09 17.43
CA PHE A 4 -15.68 -8.85 17.31
C PHE A 4 -14.25 -9.12 17.82
N ARG A 5 -13.29 -9.27 16.91
CA ARG A 5 -11.87 -9.26 17.27
C ARG A 5 -11.48 -7.83 17.59
N SER A 6 -10.74 -7.62 18.68
CA SER A 6 -10.17 -6.31 18.97
C SER A 6 -9.18 -5.92 17.87
N PRO A 7 -9.14 -4.66 17.40
CA PRO A 7 -8.21 -4.20 16.36
C PRO A 7 -6.74 -4.57 16.64
N LYS A 8 -6.32 -4.52 17.91
CA LYS A 8 -4.98 -4.94 18.35
C LYS A 8 -4.66 -6.41 18.05
N ALA A 9 -5.64 -7.30 18.21
CA ALA A 9 -5.47 -8.73 17.95
C ALA A 9 -5.43 -9.03 16.45
N ALA A 10 -6.19 -8.29 15.63
CA ALA A 10 -6.13 -8.39 14.17
C ALA A 10 -4.76 -7.94 13.65
N LYS A 11 -4.26 -6.79 14.12
CA LYS A 11 -2.91 -6.29 13.80
C LYS A 11 -1.81 -7.27 14.18
N GLN A 12 -1.87 -7.86 15.38
CA GLN A 12 -0.87 -8.85 15.79
C GLN A 12 -0.90 -10.09 14.89
N GLN A 13 -2.09 -10.59 14.55
CA GLN A 13 -2.21 -11.72 13.63
C GLN A 13 -1.63 -11.40 12.24
N PHE A 14 -1.84 -10.18 11.74
CA PHE A 14 -1.23 -9.73 10.50
C PHE A 14 0.31 -9.80 10.60
N LEU A 15 0.90 -9.22 11.65
CA LEU A 15 2.35 -9.21 11.85
C LEU A 15 2.94 -10.61 11.99
N ASP A 16 2.23 -11.53 12.65
CA ASP A 16 2.67 -12.92 12.81
C ASP A 16 2.61 -13.71 11.49
N ALA A 17 1.66 -13.37 10.61
CA ALA A 17 1.48 -14.01 9.32
C ALA A 17 2.40 -13.46 8.22
N HIS A 18 2.87 -12.22 8.36
CA HIS A 18 3.68 -11.53 7.36
C HIS A 18 5.10 -11.32 7.89
N PRO A 19 6.03 -12.28 7.67
CA PRO A 19 7.46 -12.05 7.96
C PRO A 19 7.99 -10.88 7.13
N GLU A 20 9.19 -10.40 7.41
CA GLU A 20 9.75 -9.30 6.61
C GLU A 20 10.09 -9.75 5.19
N GLN A 21 9.59 -9.01 4.19
CA GLN A 21 9.96 -9.13 2.79
C GLN A 21 10.95 -8.02 2.44
N SER A 22 12.10 -8.40 1.88
CA SER A 22 13.15 -7.46 1.47
C SER A 22 12.68 -6.56 0.33
N ASP A 23 13.30 -5.39 0.17
CA ASP A 23 12.96 -4.48 -0.93
C ASP A 23 13.24 -5.11 -2.30
N SER A 24 14.31 -5.91 -2.43
CA SER A 24 14.61 -6.61 -3.68
C SER A 24 13.55 -7.63 -4.04
N ASP A 25 13.05 -8.39 -3.06
CA ASP A 25 12.00 -9.39 -3.30
C ASP A 25 10.67 -8.70 -3.61
N PHE A 26 10.34 -7.63 -2.88
CA PHE A 26 9.15 -6.82 -3.14
C PHE A 26 9.14 -6.26 -4.57
N LEU A 27 10.25 -5.67 -5.01
CA LEU A 27 10.36 -5.13 -6.37
C LEU A 27 10.23 -6.23 -7.42
N LEU A 28 10.85 -7.39 -7.19
CA LEU A 28 10.77 -8.53 -8.08
C LEU A 28 9.33 -9.05 -8.21
N GLU A 29 8.59 -9.15 -7.10
CA GLU A 29 7.18 -9.56 -7.09
C GLU A 29 6.24 -8.52 -7.73
N CYS A 30 6.58 -7.23 -7.63
CA CYS A 30 5.93 -6.17 -8.41
C CYS A 30 6.26 -6.24 -9.92
N GLY A 31 7.15 -7.14 -10.35
CA GLY A 31 7.61 -7.23 -11.75
C GLY A 31 8.59 -6.13 -12.15
N ILE A 32 9.17 -5.42 -11.18
CA ILE A 32 10.10 -4.32 -11.40
C ILE A 32 11.53 -4.86 -11.39
N ILE A 33 12.25 -4.64 -12.49
CA ILE A 33 13.65 -5.08 -12.63
C ILE A 33 14.58 -3.94 -12.20
N GLY A 34 15.42 -4.20 -11.20
CA GLY A 34 16.43 -3.25 -10.70
C GLY A 34 15.90 -2.36 -9.57
N GLU A 35 16.60 -1.25 -9.30
CA GLU A 35 16.22 -0.33 -8.22
C GLU A 35 15.09 0.61 -8.67
N CYS A 36 14.02 0.69 -7.87
CA CYS A 36 12.95 1.67 -8.07
C CYS A 36 12.59 2.36 -6.76
N ARG A 37 13.19 3.54 -6.51
CA ARG A 37 12.95 4.31 -5.28
C ARG A 37 11.49 4.72 -5.11
N LYS A 38 10.78 5.01 -6.19
CA LYS A 38 9.36 5.39 -6.15
C LYS A 38 8.47 4.23 -5.69
N ALA A 39 8.73 3.01 -6.16
CA ALA A 39 8.00 1.82 -5.72
C ALA A 39 8.16 1.59 -4.21
N ILE A 40 9.40 1.73 -3.70
CA ILE A 40 9.69 1.62 -2.26
C ILE A 40 9.02 2.75 -1.47
N ALA A 41 9.03 3.98 -1.98
CA ALA A 41 8.31 5.09 -1.34
C ALA A 41 6.79 4.85 -1.28
N ILE A 42 6.19 4.25 -2.32
CA ILE A 42 4.77 3.88 -2.31
C ILE A 42 4.51 2.80 -1.24
N ARG A 43 5.35 1.77 -1.16
CA ARG A 43 5.29 0.75 -0.10
C ARG A 43 5.37 1.38 1.30
N ASN A 44 6.27 2.33 1.48
CA ASN A 44 6.44 3.05 2.75
C ASN A 44 5.19 3.86 3.11
N ALA A 45 4.56 4.52 2.13
CA ALA A 45 3.29 5.23 2.36
C ALA A 45 2.19 4.28 2.82
N ILE A 46 2.08 3.09 2.19
CA ILE A 46 1.09 2.08 2.56
C ILE A 46 1.30 1.61 4.00
N ALA A 47 2.55 1.31 4.35
CA ALA A 47 2.94 0.85 5.67
C ALA A 47 2.72 1.92 6.76
N SER A 48 3.04 3.18 6.44
CA SER A 48 2.85 4.34 7.31
C SER A 48 1.37 4.53 7.68
N LEU A 49 0.47 4.45 6.68
CA LEU A 49 -0.97 4.49 6.91
C LEU A 49 -1.45 3.31 7.77
N GLY A 50 -0.90 2.12 7.55
CA GLY A 50 -1.17 0.92 8.34
C GLY A 50 -0.58 0.93 9.76
N GLY A 51 0.31 1.88 10.06
CA GLY A 51 1.10 1.91 11.27
C GLY A 51 1.98 0.67 11.45
N VAL A 52 2.55 0.13 10.37
CA VAL A 52 3.43 -1.05 10.37
C VAL A 52 4.75 -0.75 9.65
N GLU A 53 5.75 -1.60 9.86
CA GLU A 53 7.02 -1.49 9.16
C GLU A 53 6.85 -1.81 7.66
N PRO A 54 7.52 -1.10 6.74
CA PRO A 54 7.40 -1.35 5.30
C PRO A 54 7.68 -2.80 4.88
N GLY A 55 8.67 -3.44 5.52
CA GLY A 55 9.00 -4.84 5.28
C GLY A 55 7.83 -5.82 5.55
N ARG A 56 6.78 -5.39 6.27
CA ARG A 56 5.59 -6.19 6.58
C ARG A 56 4.50 -6.07 5.53
N ILE A 57 4.61 -5.14 4.59
CA ILE A 57 3.70 -5.01 3.45
C ILE A 57 4.28 -5.81 2.30
N HIS A 58 3.63 -6.89 1.91
CA HIS A 58 4.07 -7.73 0.80
C HIS A 58 3.42 -7.30 -0.50
N ALA A 59 4.11 -7.53 -1.61
CA ALA A 59 3.59 -7.22 -2.94
C ALA A 59 2.30 -8.00 -3.26
N SER A 60 2.18 -9.25 -2.76
CA SER A 60 1.01 -10.10 -2.94
C SER A 60 -0.17 -9.78 -2.03
N ASP A 61 -0.01 -8.89 -1.04
CA ASP A 61 -1.08 -8.62 -0.08
C ASP A 61 -2.26 -7.93 -0.77
N THR A 62 -3.47 -8.34 -0.43
CA THR A 62 -4.71 -7.77 -0.95
C THR A 62 -5.28 -6.74 0.01
N PHE A 63 -5.64 -5.55 -0.46
CA PHE A 63 -6.15 -4.47 0.40
C PHE A 63 -7.37 -4.88 1.24
N ASN A 64 -8.34 -5.55 0.61
CA ASN A 64 -9.62 -5.91 1.24
C ASN A 64 -9.58 -7.21 2.06
N THR A 65 -8.51 -7.99 1.98
CA THR A 65 -8.41 -9.29 2.68
C THR A 65 -7.33 -9.26 3.75
N ASP A 66 -6.15 -8.77 3.40
CA ASP A 66 -4.96 -8.82 4.25
C ASP A 66 -4.82 -7.50 5.02
N LEU A 67 -4.77 -6.38 4.30
CA LEU A 67 -4.55 -5.05 4.91
C LEU A 67 -5.75 -4.55 5.72
N ILE A 68 -6.96 -5.07 5.49
CA ILE A 68 -8.14 -4.73 6.32
C ILE A 68 -7.93 -5.02 7.83
N ASN A 69 -6.94 -5.86 8.16
CA ASN A 69 -6.59 -6.23 9.53
C ASN A 69 -5.64 -5.23 10.23
N ILE A 70 -5.08 -4.27 9.50
CA ILE A 70 -4.24 -3.20 10.04
C ILE A 70 -5.00 -1.87 10.06
N GLU A 71 -4.44 -0.88 10.77
CA GLU A 71 -5.07 0.42 10.95
C GLU A 71 -5.26 1.13 9.60
N PHE A 72 -6.19 2.10 9.53
CA PHE A 72 -6.53 2.87 8.31
C PHE A 72 -7.25 2.11 7.19
N TRP A 73 -6.77 0.93 6.79
CA TRP A 73 -7.24 0.24 5.58
C TRP A 73 -8.64 -0.38 5.68
N GLY A 74 -9.27 -0.37 6.86
CA GLY A 74 -10.69 -0.71 7.04
C GLY A 74 -11.68 0.45 6.85
N SER A 75 -11.18 1.67 6.62
CA SER A 75 -11.95 2.91 6.42
C SER A 75 -11.10 3.89 5.61
N LEU A 76 -10.86 3.56 4.34
CA LEU A 76 -9.87 4.19 3.50
C LEU A 76 -10.27 5.64 3.19
N ASP A 77 -9.36 6.58 3.45
CA ASP A 77 -9.50 7.97 3.04
C ASP A 77 -8.56 8.25 1.86
N ALA A 78 -9.13 8.42 0.67
CA ALA A 78 -8.37 8.66 -0.55
C ALA A 78 -7.47 9.90 -0.46
N ILE A 79 -7.90 10.94 0.27
CA ILE A 79 -7.10 12.16 0.47
C ILE A 79 -5.88 11.83 1.34
N ALA A 80 -6.06 11.04 2.39
CA ALA A 80 -4.95 10.63 3.25
C ALA A 80 -3.95 9.72 2.51
N VAL A 81 -4.42 8.87 1.58
CA VAL A 81 -3.53 8.09 0.69
C VAL A 81 -2.68 9.01 -0.16
N VAL A 82 -3.28 9.98 -0.86
CA VAL A 82 -2.54 10.94 -1.70
C VAL A 82 -1.52 11.72 -0.87
N TYR A 83 -1.94 12.25 0.28
CA TYR A 83 -1.05 13.01 1.17
C TYR A 83 0.17 12.19 1.63
N GLU A 84 -0.04 10.93 2.05
CA GLU A 84 1.07 10.10 2.50
C GLU A 84 1.96 9.66 1.33
N LEU A 85 1.41 9.47 0.12
CA LEU A 85 2.18 9.25 -1.10
C LEU A 85 3.07 10.45 -1.42
N GLU A 86 2.53 11.67 -1.44
CA GLU A 86 3.29 12.90 -1.69
C GLU A 86 4.46 13.07 -0.72
N LYS A 87 4.18 12.84 0.57
CA LYS A 87 5.17 12.91 1.64
C LYS A 87 6.32 11.91 1.44
N ASN A 88 6.01 10.66 1.05
CA ASN A 88 7.03 9.63 0.85
C ASN A 88 7.76 9.77 -0.50
N LEU A 89 7.09 10.27 -1.54
CA LEU A 89 7.69 10.54 -2.85
C LEU A 89 8.51 11.84 -2.85
N GLY A 90 8.28 12.73 -1.88
CA GLY A 90 8.93 14.04 -1.80
C GLY A 90 8.48 15.01 -2.90
N THR A 91 7.27 14.82 -3.45
CA THR A 91 6.70 15.66 -4.51
C THR A 91 5.19 15.77 -4.34
N THR A 92 4.62 16.88 -4.80
CA THR A 92 3.17 17.05 -4.93
C THR A 92 2.66 16.25 -6.13
N ILE A 93 1.54 15.57 -5.96
CA ILE A 93 0.79 14.88 -7.02
C ILE A 93 -0.32 15.84 -7.46
N PRO A 94 -0.30 16.34 -8.71
CA PRO A 94 -1.36 17.19 -9.24
C PRO A 94 -2.74 16.55 -9.06
N GLU A 95 -3.78 17.36 -8.83
CA GLU A 95 -5.15 16.89 -8.61
C GLU A 95 -5.65 15.98 -9.76
N SER A 96 -5.33 16.33 -11.01
CA SER A 96 -5.65 15.51 -12.19
C SER A 96 -4.99 14.12 -12.21
N GLN A 97 -3.91 13.93 -11.46
CA GLN A 97 -3.26 12.63 -11.26
C GLN A 97 -3.83 11.93 -10.04
N ALA A 98 -4.06 12.66 -8.95
CA ALA A 98 -4.66 12.14 -7.74
C ALA A 98 -6.05 11.52 -8.02
N GLU A 99 -6.86 12.13 -8.88
CA GLU A 99 -8.16 11.59 -9.33
C GLU A 99 -8.05 10.27 -10.09
N ARG A 100 -6.87 9.95 -10.64
CA ARG A 100 -6.62 8.72 -11.40
C ARG A 100 -6.07 7.59 -10.52
N ILE A 101 -5.62 7.89 -9.30
CA ILE A 101 -5.12 6.87 -8.38
C ILE A 101 -6.28 5.92 -8.05
N PRO A 102 -6.11 4.60 -8.26
CA PRO A 102 -7.18 3.66 -8.01
C PRO A 102 -7.56 3.67 -6.52
N ASN A 103 -8.85 3.60 -6.22
CA ASN A 103 -9.33 3.44 -4.85
C ASN A 103 -9.39 1.95 -4.48
N PRO A 104 -8.52 1.45 -3.58
CA PRO A 104 -8.49 0.03 -3.24
C PRO A 104 -9.80 -0.51 -2.66
N GLU A 105 -10.67 0.31 -2.05
CA GLU A 105 -11.98 -0.14 -1.55
C GLU A 105 -12.91 -0.58 -2.68
N LEU A 106 -12.79 0.02 -3.85
CA LEU A 106 -13.63 -0.30 -5.02
C LEU A 106 -13.10 -1.53 -5.78
N HIS A 107 -11.89 -1.98 -5.47
CA HIS A 107 -11.22 -3.08 -6.14
C HIS A 107 -10.90 -4.22 -5.15
N HIS A 108 -11.88 -5.10 -4.92
CA HIS A 108 -11.81 -6.19 -3.93
C HIS A 108 -10.60 -7.14 -4.05
N GLN A 109 -9.99 -7.25 -5.23
CA GLN A 109 -8.86 -8.14 -5.51
C GLN A 109 -7.55 -7.38 -5.79
N MET A 110 -7.53 -6.05 -5.60
CA MET A 110 -6.32 -5.27 -5.84
C MET A 110 -5.24 -5.67 -4.83
N THR A 111 -4.09 -6.09 -5.37
CA THR A 111 -2.90 -6.35 -4.58
C THR A 111 -2.10 -5.07 -4.37
N VAL A 112 -1.17 -5.08 -3.41
CA VAL A 112 -0.19 -4.02 -3.23
C VAL A 112 0.64 -3.84 -4.50
N ALA A 113 1.04 -4.92 -5.16
CA ALA A 113 1.76 -4.86 -6.44
C ALA A 113 0.96 -4.10 -7.50
N ASP A 114 -0.32 -4.45 -7.68
CA ASP A 114 -1.20 -3.79 -8.65
C ASP A 114 -1.31 -2.29 -8.36
N PHE A 115 -1.49 -1.93 -7.09
CA PHE A 115 -1.59 -0.54 -6.68
C PHE A 115 -0.29 0.23 -6.90
N VAL A 116 0.86 -0.37 -6.55
CA VAL A 116 2.19 0.23 -6.77
C VAL A 116 2.42 0.50 -8.26
N ILE A 117 2.14 -0.47 -9.12
CA ILE A 117 2.30 -0.32 -10.57
C ILE A 117 1.36 0.77 -11.10
N ALA A 118 0.08 0.78 -10.69
CA ALA A 118 -0.86 1.80 -11.13
C ALA A 118 -0.42 3.22 -10.71
N VAL A 119 0.04 3.39 -9.47
CA VAL A 119 0.54 4.69 -9.00
C VAL A 119 1.81 5.10 -9.73
N LEU A 120 2.75 4.17 -9.97
CA LEU A 120 3.95 4.44 -10.76
C LEU A 120 3.59 4.91 -12.17
N GLU A 121 2.67 4.23 -12.86
CA GLU A 121 2.23 4.62 -14.19
C GLU A 121 1.62 6.03 -14.22
N ILE A 122 0.89 6.43 -13.17
CA ILE A 122 0.29 7.77 -13.09
C ILE A 122 1.35 8.84 -12.86
N VAL A 123 2.29 8.58 -11.96
CA VAL A 123 3.32 9.55 -11.57
C VAL A 123 4.43 9.66 -12.63
N ASP A 124 4.79 8.57 -13.32
CA ASP A 124 5.85 8.55 -14.33
C ASP A 124 5.41 9.03 -15.71
N ASN A 125 4.15 8.84 -16.12
CA ASN A 125 3.63 9.32 -17.42
C ASN A 125 3.34 10.84 -17.46
N SER A 126 4.08 11.64 -16.68
CA SER A 126 3.92 13.09 -16.56
C SER A 126 4.80 13.88 -17.54
N ILE A 127 5.09 13.34 -18.72
CA ILE A 127 5.92 13.99 -19.75
C ILE A 127 5.06 14.44 -20.92
#